data_AF-A0A2E0WLN1-F1
#
_entry.id   AF-A0A2E0WLN1-F1
#
_cell.length_a   1.000
_cell.length_b   1.000
_cell.length_c   1.000
_cell.angle_alpha   90.00
_cell.angle_beta   90.00
_cell.angle_gamma   90.00
#
_symmetry.space_group_name_H-M   'P 1'
#
loop_
_entity.id
_entity.type
_entity.pdbx_description
1 polymer ?
#
loop_
_entity_poly.entity_id
_entity_poly.type
_entity_poly.pdbx_seq_one_letter_code
_entity_poly.pdbx_strand_id
1 'polypeptide(L)' 'MGDGEVANSLNPSPALLAYMIQMPMSVDAYMLWSISDGGAAFGTAMPAFKDILTQDEIWKIVSYMRAGFPVGQTQQ' A
#
# COMPACT_ATOMS: atom_id res chain seq x y z
N MET A 1 4.76 7.91 -2.94
CA MET A 1 5.31 8.41 -1.67
C MET A 1 4.22 8.28 -0.60
N GLY A 2 4.61 8.25 0.68
CA GLY A 2 3.71 8.01 1.83
C GLY A 2 3.48 9.28 2.65
N ASP A 3 3.27 10.41 1.97
CA ASP A 3 3.39 11.77 2.45
C ASP A 3 2.09 12.58 2.28
N GLY A 4 0.95 11.89 2.14
CA GLY A 4 -0.37 12.54 2.13
C GLY A 4 -0.66 13.32 3.42
N GLU A 5 -1.67 14.18 3.39
CA GLU A 5 -2.02 15.10 4.50
C GLU A 5 -2.15 14.40 5.87
N VAL A 6 -2.71 13.19 5.88
CA VAL A 6 -2.93 12.39 7.09
C VAL A 6 -1.66 11.64 7.51
N ALA A 7 -0.68 11.42 6.63
CA ALA A 7 0.45 10.54 6.90
C ALA A 7 1.27 10.98 8.13
N ASN A 8 1.40 12.28 8.36
CA ASN A 8 2.15 12.85 9.48
C ASN A 8 1.48 12.64 10.85
N SER A 9 0.18 12.35 10.89
CA SER A 9 -0.55 12.12 12.15
C SER A 9 -0.67 10.65 12.54
N LEU A 10 -0.23 9.73 11.67
CA LEU A 10 -0.31 8.29 11.91
C LEU A 10 0.96 7.77 12.59
N ASN A 11 0.78 6.91 13.60
CA ASN A 11 1.86 6.17 14.25
C ASN A 11 1.56 4.66 14.22
N PRO A 12 2.39 3.83 13.58
CA PRO A 12 3.56 4.22 12.78
C PRO A 12 3.16 4.98 11.50
N SER A 13 4.11 5.75 10.94
CA SER A 13 3.93 6.42 9.65
C SER A 13 3.71 5.39 8.53
N PRO A 14 2.93 5.72 7.48
CA PRO A 14 2.74 4.84 6.33
C PRO A 14 4.06 4.42 5.68
N ALA A 15 4.11 3.18 5.18
CA ALA A 15 5.29 2.67 4.49
C ALA A 15 5.52 3.37 3.15
N LEU A 16 6.78 3.54 2.77
CA LEU A 16 7.14 3.96 1.42
C LEU A 16 6.92 2.79 0.45
N LEU A 17 5.78 2.78 -0.24
CA LEU A 17 5.36 1.66 -1.10
C LEU A 17 6.41 1.28 -2.16
N ALA A 18 7.10 2.27 -2.76
CA ALA A 18 8.15 2.05 -3.75
C ALA A 18 9.35 1.26 -3.18
N TYR A 19 9.65 1.41 -1.90
CA TYR A 19 10.67 0.64 -1.22
C TYR A 19 10.12 -0.69 -0.70
N MET A 20 8.92 -0.66 -0.11
CA MET A 20 8.25 -1.85 0.43
C MET A 20 8.09 -2.95 -0.62
N ILE A 21 7.68 -2.60 -1.85
CA ILE A 21 7.43 -3.58 -2.91
C ILE A 21 8.69 -4.35 -3.36
N GLN A 22 9.88 -3.82 -3.03
CA GLN A 22 11.18 -4.44 -3.33
C GLN A 22 11.65 -5.39 -2.23
N MET A 23 11.02 -5.40 -1.05
CA MET A 23 11.43 -6.27 0.05
C MET A 23 11.06 -7.74 -0.21
N PRO A 24 11.89 -8.72 0.21
CA PRO A 24 11.59 -10.15 0.00
C PRO A 24 10.29 -10.63 0.64
N MET A 25 9.89 -10.04 1.77
CA MET A 25 8.64 -10.36 2.47
C MET A 25 7.39 -9.87 1.75
N SER A 26 7.54 -8.91 0.84
CA SER A 26 6.45 -8.28 0.10
C SER A 26 6.02 -9.14 -1.07
N VAL A 27 5.63 -10.40 -0.83
CA VAL A 27 5.04 -11.30 -1.84
C VAL A 27 3.59 -10.91 -2.14
N ASP A 28 3.04 -11.33 -3.28
CA ASP A 28 1.69 -10.91 -3.72
C ASP A 28 0.61 -11.25 -2.69
N ALA A 29 0.66 -12.46 -2.13
CA ALA A 29 -0.27 -12.89 -1.08
C ALA A 29 -0.23 -11.98 0.15
N TYR A 30 0.96 -11.52 0.55
CA TYR A 30 1.11 -10.60 1.67
C TYR A 30 0.52 -9.22 1.34
N MET A 31 0.73 -8.72 0.12
CA MET A 31 0.18 -7.43 -0.32
C MET A 31 -1.35 -7.46 -0.42
N LEU A 32 -1.91 -8.51 -0.99
CA LEU A 32 -3.36 -8.72 -1.05
C LEU A 32 -3.99 -8.72 0.33
N TRP A 33 -3.42 -9.51 1.25
CA TRP A 33 -3.90 -9.57 2.63
C TRP A 33 -3.75 -8.22 3.33
N SER A 34 -2.61 -7.56 3.20
CA SER A 34 -2.36 -6.26 3.84
C SER A 34 -3.36 -5.20 3.39
N ILE A 35 -3.68 -5.13 2.10
CA ILE A 35 -4.68 -4.18 1.57
C ILE A 35 -6.09 -4.59 1.98
N SER A 36 -6.41 -5.89 1.93
CA SER A 36 -7.72 -6.43 2.33
C SER A 36 -8.04 -6.13 3.80
N ASP A 37 -7.18 -6.59 4.71
CA ASP A 37 -7.45 -6.62 6.15
C ASP A 37 -6.87 -5.42 6.90
N GLY A 38 -6.04 -4.61 6.23
CA GLY A 38 -5.39 -3.46 6.82
C GLY A 38 -4.43 -3.83 7.95
N GLY A 39 -4.25 -2.90 8.87
CA GLY A 39 -3.26 -2.96 9.94
C GLY A 39 -3.75 -3.54 11.27
N ALA A 40 -5.00 -4.01 11.34
CA ALA A 40 -5.63 -4.39 12.60
C ALA A 40 -4.85 -5.48 13.36
N ALA A 41 -4.32 -6.47 12.64
CA ALA A 41 -3.49 -7.54 13.21
C ALA A 41 -2.19 -7.04 13.88
N PHE A 42 -1.74 -5.84 13.51
CA PHE A 42 -0.54 -5.20 14.04
C PHE A 42 -0.85 -3.95 14.88
N GLY A 43 -2.13 -3.65 15.13
CA GLY A 43 -2.56 -2.46 15.88
C GLY A 43 -2.19 -1.13 15.20
N THR A 44 -2.07 -1.10 13.86
CA THR A 44 -1.79 0.16 13.14
C THR A 44 -3.07 0.82 12.64
N ALA A 45 -2.96 2.08 12.25
CA ALA A 45 -4.07 2.86 11.70
C ALA A 45 -4.38 2.55 10.22
N MET A 46 -3.72 1.57 9.60
CA MET A 46 -4.01 1.21 8.21
C MET A 46 -5.42 0.61 8.11
N PRO A 47 -6.34 1.22 7.33
CA PRO A 47 -7.70 0.72 7.21
C PRO A 47 -7.76 -0.57 6.39
N ALA A 48 -8.77 -1.38 6.68
CA ALA A 48 -9.14 -2.52 5.84
C ALA A 48 -9.91 -2.02 4.61
N PHE A 49 -9.53 -2.48 3.41
CA PHE A 49 -10.23 -2.11 2.18
C PHE A 49 -11.21 -3.18 1.67
N LYS A 50 -11.22 -4.38 2.27
CA LYS A 50 -12.10 -5.49 1.85
C LYS A 50 -13.60 -5.18 1.89
N ASP A 51 -14.02 -4.20 2.69
CA ASP A 51 -15.43 -3.80 2.82
C ASP A 51 -15.86 -2.84 1.70
N ILE A 52 -14.92 -2.29 0.93
CA ILE A 52 -15.17 -1.30 -0.13
C ILE A 52 -14.57 -1.67 -1.50
N LEU A 53 -13.62 -2.61 -1.54
CA LEU A 53 -13.01 -3.12 -2.77
C LEU A 53 -13.26 -4.62 -2.92
N THR A 54 -13.56 -5.03 -4.15
CA THR A 54 -13.55 -6.44 -4.55
C THR A 54 -12.13 -7.00 -4.58
N GLN A 55 -11.99 -8.33 -4.51
CA GLN A 55 -10.68 -8.97 -4.61
C GLN A 55 -9.96 -8.66 -5.93
N ASP A 56 -10.68 -8.57 -7.05
CA ASP A 56 -10.12 -8.19 -8.35
C ASP A 56 -9.59 -6.75 -8.36
N GLU A 57 -10.24 -5.82 -7.66
CA GLU A 57 -9.77 -4.44 -7.53
C GLU A 57 -8.50 -4.36 -6.69
N ILE A 58 -8.42 -5.13 -5.60
CA ILE A 58 -7.20 -5.24 -4.79
C ILE A 58 -6.07 -5.83 -5.63
N TRP A 59 -6.34 -6.86 -6.44
CA TRP A 59 -5.36 -7.42 -7.37
C TRP A 59 -4.84 -6.38 -8.36
N LYS A 60 -5.71 -5.54 -8.95
CA LYS A 60 -5.28 -4.46 -9.85
C LYS A 60 -4.34 -3.47 -9.16
N ILE A 61 -4.58 -3.14 -7.89
CA ILE A 61 -3.69 -2.27 -7.09
C ILE A 61 -2.33 -2.95 -6.92
N VAL A 62 -2.29 -4.22 -6.52
CA VAL A 62 -1.04 -4.97 -6.37
C VAL A 62 -0.29 -5.05 -7.70
N SER A 63 -0.98 -5.34 -8.80
CA SER A 63 -0.38 -5.36 -10.14
C SER A 63 0.21 -4.00 -10.53
N TYR A 64 -0.46 -2.89 -10.21
CA TYR A 64 0.07 -1.56 -10.42
C TYR A 64 1.35 -1.31 -9.60
N MET A 65 1.35 -1.67 -8.32
CA MET A 65 2.54 -1.55 -7.46
C MET A 65 3.72 -2.39 -8.01
N ARG A 66 3.44 -3.57 -8.55
CA ARG A 66 4.43 -4.47 -9.16
C ARG A 66 4.98 -3.98 -10.49
N ALA A 67 4.13 -3.37 -11.31
CA ALA A 67 4.56 -2.73 -12.55
C ALA A 67 5.53 -1.56 -12.29
N GLY A 68 5.54 -1.05 -11.07
CA GLY A 68 6.38 0.06 -10.63
C GLY A 68 5.65 1.39 -10.77
N PHE A 69 6.02 2.33 -9.89
CA PHE A 69 5.46 3.67 -9.95
C PHE A 69 6.14 4.46 -11.07
N PRO A 70 5.37 5.18 -11.91
CA PRO A 70 5.97 6.07 -12.89
C PRO A 70 6.79 7.14 -12.16
N VAL A 71 8.04 7.31 -12.57
CA VAL A 71 8.80 8.52 -12.23
C VAL A 71 8.11 9.67 -12.95
N GLY A 72 7.52 10.59 -12.19
CA GLY A 72 6.88 11.77 -12.77
C GLY A 72 7.89 12.48 -13.67
N GLN A 73 7.48 12.79 -14.91
CA GLN A 73 8.16 13.82 -15.68
C GLN A 73 8.10 15.09 -14.83
N THR A 74 9.24 15.53 -14.31
CA THR A 74 9.36 16.84 -13.68
C THR A 74 8.87 17.86 -14.71
N GLN A 75 7.68 18.41 -14.53
CA GLN A 75 7.28 19.60 -15.26
C GLN A 75 8.27 20.69 -14.86
N GLN A 76 8.96 21.20 -15.88
CA GLN A 76 9.91 22.31 -15.82
C GLN A 76 9.23 23.58 -15.33
#